data_AF-A0A1B6FZ97-F1
#
_entry.id   AF-A0A1B6FZ97-F1
#
_cell.length_a   1.000
_cell.length_b   1.000
_cell.length_c   1.000
_cell.angle_alpha   90.00
_cell.angle_beta   90.00
_cell.angle_gamma   90.00
#
_symmetry.space_group_name_H-M   'P 1'
#
loop_
_entity.id
_entity.type
_entity.pdbx_description
1 polymer ?
#
loop_
_entity_poly.entity_id
_entity_poly.type
_entity_poly.pdbx_seq_one_letter_code
_entity_poly.pdbx_strand_id
1 'polypeptide(L)'
;PFTTLRRRLLKNKLFTREVRTVVLNKGTSGLGFNIVGGEDGEGIFVSFILAGGPADMSGELRRGDQILSVNGVNLRNATHEEAAQALKGAGQTVTIVAQYKPEDYNRFEAKIHDLKQQMTQQISTSTGTLLRTS
;
A
#
# COMPACT_ATOMS: atom_id res chain seq x y z
N PRO A 1 27.25 -14.59 16.51
CA PRO A 1 25.85 -14.18 16.23
C PRO A 1 25.68 -13.69 14.80
N PHE A 2 25.49 -14.63 13.86
CA PHE A 2 24.86 -14.31 12.58
C PHE A 2 23.36 -14.08 12.89
N THR A 3 22.64 -13.14 12.31
CA THR A 3 21.68 -13.48 11.22
C THR A 3 20.72 -12.34 10.87
N THR A 4 21.01 -11.05 11.10
CA THR A 4 20.11 -9.98 10.61
C THR A 4 19.96 -10.04 9.08
N LEU A 5 21.08 -10.30 8.38
CA LEU A 5 21.09 -10.47 6.93
C LEU A 5 20.43 -11.78 6.48
N ARG A 6 20.67 -12.91 7.16
CA ARG A 6 20.06 -14.21 6.83
C ARG A 6 18.54 -14.19 7.05
N ARG A 7 18.05 -13.53 8.11
CA ARG A 7 16.62 -13.33 8.37
C ARG A 7 15.97 -12.47 7.27
N ARG A 8 16.65 -11.41 6.81
CA ARG A 8 16.18 -10.57 5.70
C ARG A 8 16.15 -11.32 4.35
N LEU A 9 17.18 -12.12 4.07
CA LEU A 9 17.27 -12.93 2.85
C LEU A 9 16.21 -14.03 2.81
N LEU A 10 15.93 -14.68 3.96
CA LEU A 10 14.85 -15.67 4.07
C LEU A 10 13.47 -15.01 3.96
N LYS A 11 13.25 -13.85 4.60
CA LYS A 11 12.00 -13.07 4.44
C LYS A 11 11.74 -12.69 2.99
N ASN A 12 12.74 -12.24 2.23
CA ASN A 12 12.57 -11.95 0.80
C ASN A 12 12.30 -13.20 -0.06
N LYS A 13 12.82 -14.38 0.34
CA LYS A 13 12.50 -15.65 -0.30
C LYS A 13 11.07 -16.13 -0.04
N LEU A 14 10.45 -15.68 1.05
CA LEU A 14 9.10 -16.08 1.48
C LEU A 14 7.99 -15.25 0.81
N PHE A 15 8.27 -14.03 0.37
CA PHE A 15 7.34 -13.27 -0.48
C PHE A 15 7.52 -13.67 -1.93
N THR A 16 6.95 -14.83 -2.27
CA THR A 16 6.81 -15.26 -3.66
C THR A 16 5.87 -14.31 -4.41
N ARG A 17 5.86 -14.41 -5.73
CA ARG A 17 4.86 -13.72 -6.57
C ARG A 17 3.50 -14.41 -6.54
N GLU A 18 3.35 -15.44 -5.72
CA GLU A 18 2.12 -16.20 -5.62
C GLU A 18 1.10 -15.46 -4.75
N VAL A 19 -0.16 -15.78 -5.01
CA VAL A 19 -1.28 -15.32 -4.20
C VAL A 19 -1.25 -16.06 -2.86
N ARG A 20 -1.45 -15.34 -1.76
CA ARG A 20 -1.45 -15.91 -0.42
C ARG A 20 -2.56 -15.32 0.44
N THR A 21 -3.01 -16.12 1.40
CA THR A 21 -3.99 -15.73 2.40
C THR A 21 -3.28 -15.35 3.69
N VAL A 22 -3.56 -14.16 4.20
CA VAL A 22 -3.03 -13.62 5.45
C VAL A 22 -4.18 -13.40 6.41
N VAL A 23 -4.07 -13.89 7.64
CA VAL A 23 -5.08 -13.67 8.67
C VAL A 23 -4.49 -12.74 9.72
N LEU A 24 -5.13 -11.59 9.93
CA LEU A 24 -4.72 -10.59 10.91
C LEU A 24 -5.82 -10.39 11.95
N ASN A 25 -5.41 -10.16 13.19
CA ASN A 25 -6.29 -9.65 14.22
C ASN A 25 -6.07 -8.15 14.38
N LYS A 26 -7.16 -7.38 14.43
CA LYS A 26 -7.10 -5.93 14.64
C LYS A 26 -6.49 -5.63 16.00
N GLY A 27 -5.50 -4.75 16.01
CA GLY A 27 -5.01 -4.12 17.23
C GLY A 27 -5.85 -2.90 17.59
N THR A 28 -5.44 -2.21 18.65
CA THR A 28 -6.08 -0.97 19.13
C THR A 28 -6.18 0.12 18.07
N SER A 29 -5.18 0.22 17.19
CA SER A 29 -5.13 1.19 16.09
C SER A 29 -5.47 0.58 14.72
N GLY A 30 -6.07 -0.62 14.69
CA GLY A 30 -6.43 -1.32 13.44
C GLY A 30 -5.39 -2.36 13.00
N LEU A 31 -5.25 -2.54 11.69
CA LEU A 31 -4.46 -3.63 11.10
C LEU A 31 -2.96 -3.32 10.96
N GLY A 32 -2.56 -2.06 11.12
CA GLY A 32 -1.15 -1.65 11.06
C GLY A 32 -0.57 -1.55 9.65
N PHE A 33 -1.37 -1.17 8.65
CA PHE A 33 -0.88 -0.85 7.30
C PHE A 33 -1.75 0.21 6.63
N ASN A 34 -1.19 0.88 5.61
CA ASN A 34 -1.91 1.83 4.77
C ASN A 34 -2.12 1.25 3.36
N ILE A 35 -3.21 1.67 2.71
CA ILE A 35 -3.51 1.35 1.32
C ILE A 35 -3.44 2.59 0.42
N VAL A 36 -3.18 2.36 -0.87
CA VAL A 36 -3.23 3.34 -1.98
C VAL A 36 -3.85 2.66 -3.21
N GLY A 37 -4.09 3.45 -4.27
CA GLY A 37 -4.71 2.98 -5.51
C GLY A 37 -6.24 2.95 -5.43
N GLY A 38 -6.88 2.30 -6.41
CA GLY A 38 -8.33 2.32 -6.60
C GLY A 38 -8.85 3.51 -7.42
N GLU A 39 -7.95 4.28 -8.03
CA GLU A 39 -8.24 5.33 -9.02
C GLU A 39 -7.99 4.78 -10.43
N ASP A 40 -8.77 5.21 -11.43
CA ASP A 40 -8.58 4.81 -12.85
C ASP A 40 -8.51 3.29 -13.12
N GLY A 41 -9.13 2.47 -12.26
CA GLY A 41 -9.07 1.00 -12.36
C GLY A 41 -7.75 0.38 -11.88
N GLU A 42 -6.89 1.16 -11.21
CA GLU A 42 -5.70 0.66 -10.54
C GLU A 42 -6.08 -0.19 -9.33
N GLY A 43 -5.29 -1.24 -9.06
CA GLY A 43 -5.52 -2.11 -7.91
C GLY A 43 -5.28 -1.41 -6.56
N ILE A 44 -5.75 -2.04 -5.48
CA ILE A 44 -5.49 -1.59 -4.11
C ILE A 44 -4.16 -2.16 -3.64
N PHE A 45 -3.22 -1.31 -3.23
CA PHE A 45 -1.89 -1.72 -2.80
C PHE A 45 -1.56 -1.28 -1.39
N VAL A 46 -0.76 -2.09 -0.68
CA VAL A 46 -0.15 -1.70 0.59
C VAL A 46 0.99 -0.72 0.32
N SER A 47 0.90 0.49 0.87
CA SER A 47 1.94 1.52 0.73
C SER A 47 2.88 1.60 1.94
N PHE A 48 2.40 1.22 3.11
CA PHE A 48 3.14 1.33 4.36
C PHE A 48 2.72 0.23 5.34
N ILE A 49 3.68 -0.29 6.11
CA ILE A 49 3.47 -1.21 7.23
C ILE A 49 3.93 -0.48 8.50
N LEU A 50 3.05 -0.37 9.49
CA LEU A 50 3.36 0.21 10.79
C LEU A 50 4.20 -0.77 11.61
N ALA A 51 5.43 -0.36 11.94
CA ALA A 51 6.33 -1.15 12.78
C ALA A 51 5.70 -1.48 14.13
N GLY A 52 5.77 -2.76 14.54
CA GLY A 52 5.11 -3.27 15.75
C GLY A 52 3.58 -3.40 15.66
N GLY A 53 2.97 -3.04 14.53
CA GLY A 53 1.55 -3.26 14.27
C GLY A 53 1.24 -4.72 13.88
N PRO A 54 -0.05 -5.12 13.85
CA PRO A 54 -0.42 -6.50 13.54
C PRO A 54 0.14 -7.04 12.22
N ALA A 55 0.12 -6.24 11.15
CA ALA A 55 0.69 -6.63 9.86
C ALA A 55 2.23 -6.78 9.86
N ASP A 56 2.95 -5.97 10.65
CA ASP A 56 4.40 -6.11 10.79
C ASP A 56 4.76 -7.36 11.60
N MET A 57 4.03 -7.58 12.69
CA MET A 57 4.24 -8.72 13.59
C MET A 57 3.94 -10.06 12.91
N SER A 58 2.95 -10.12 12.02
CA SER A 58 2.73 -11.34 11.21
C SER A 58 3.90 -11.56 10.25
N GLY A 59 4.44 -10.49 9.66
CA GLY A 59 5.50 -10.56 8.67
C GLY A 59 5.05 -11.16 7.33
N GLU A 60 3.74 -11.24 7.10
CA GLU A 60 3.11 -11.87 5.92
C GLU A 60 2.57 -10.84 4.91
N LEU A 61 2.56 -9.56 5.27
CA LEU A 61 2.27 -8.43 4.38
C LEU A 61 3.48 -7.49 4.27
N ARG A 62 3.55 -6.80 3.13
CA ARG A 62 4.56 -5.79 2.86
C ARG A 62 4.07 -4.73 1.88
N ARG A 63 4.80 -3.62 1.86
CA ARG A 63 4.66 -2.60 0.81
C ARG A 63 4.81 -3.23 -0.58
N GLY A 64 3.91 -2.87 -1.49
CA GLY A 64 3.84 -3.41 -2.85
C GLY A 64 3.01 -4.70 -2.98
N ASP A 65 2.37 -5.17 -1.91
CA ASP A 65 1.31 -6.18 -2.04
C ASP A 65 0.04 -5.54 -2.60
N GLN A 66 -0.55 -6.16 -3.62
CA GLN A 66 -1.92 -5.89 -4.05
C GLN A 66 -2.89 -6.67 -3.15
N ILE A 67 -3.90 -5.99 -2.62
CA ILE A 67 -5.01 -6.60 -1.90
C ILE A 67 -6.04 -7.07 -2.92
N LEU A 68 -6.23 -8.39 -3.01
CA LEU A 68 -7.14 -9.02 -3.96
C LEU A 68 -8.52 -9.26 -3.36
N SER A 69 -8.59 -9.54 -2.05
CA SER A 69 -9.85 -9.63 -1.32
C SER A 69 -9.67 -9.43 0.19
N VAL A 70 -10.77 -9.07 0.85
CA VAL A 70 -10.90 -8.96 2.31
C VAL A 70 -12.17 -9.70 2.74
N ASN A 71 -12.04 -10.69 3.62
CA ASN A 71 -13.14 -11.54 4.09
C ASN A 71 -14.01 -12.10 2.95
N GLY A 72 -13.38 -12.47 1.83
CA GLY A 72 -14.06 -12.99 0.63
C GLY A 72 -14.60 -11.92 -0.32
N VAL A 73 -14.66 -10.65 0.09
CA VAL A 73 -15.06 -9.53 -0.79
C VAL A 73 -13.91 -9.23 -1.76
N ASN A 74 -14.16 -9.35 -3.06
CA ASN A 74 -13.15 -9.10 -4.10
C ASN A 74 -12.84 -7.60 -4.22
N LEU A 75 -11.56 -7.24 -4.17
CA LEU A 75 -11.07 -5.86 -4.24
C LEU A 75 -10.16 -5.58 -5.44
N ARG A 76 -10.06 -6.51 -6.41
CA ARG A 76 -9.14 -6.37 -7.56
C ARG A 76 -9.36 -5.09 -8.37
N ASN A 77 -10.62 -4.70 -8.53
CA ASN A 77 -11.07 -3.52 -9.27
C ASN A 77 -11.88 -2.57 -8.38
N ALA A 78 -11.73 -2.70 -7.05
CA ALA A 78 -12.46 -1.85 -6.11
C ALA A 78 -11.85 -0.44 -6.09
N THR A 79 -12.70 0.53 -5.84
CA THR A 79 -12.28 1.89 -5.53
C THR A 79 -11.55 1.94 -4.19
N HIS A 80 -10.80 3.03 -3.98
CA HIS A 80 -10.15 3.28 -2.70
C HIS A 80 -11.13 3.22 -1.52
N GLU A 81 -12.30 3.84 -1.71
CA GLU A 81 -13.33 3.93 -0.67
C GLU A 81 -13.91 2.56 -0.33
N GLU A 82 -14.28 1.76 -1.32
CA GLU A 82 -14.80 0.40 -1.11
C GLU A 82 -13.80 -0.47 -0.36
N ALA A 83 -12.51 -0.39 -0.71
CA ALA A 83 -11.47 -1.13 -0.02
C ALA A 83 -11.26 -0.66 1.42
N ALA A 84 -11.28 0.65 1.66
CA ALA A 84 -11.19 1.23 2.99
C ALA A 84 -12.39 0.82 3.86
N GLN A 85 -13.60 0.83 3.29
CA GLN A 85 -14.82 0.38 3.96
C GLN A 85 -14.74 -1.11 4.30
N ALA A 86 -14.30 -1.96 3.36
CA ALA A 86 -14.13 -3.40 3.59
C ALA A 86 -13.15 -3.69 4.74
N LEU A 87 -12.00 -3.01 4.78
CA LEU A 87 -11.01 -3.18 5.85
C LEU A 87 -11.48 -2.63 7.21
N LYS A 88 -12.16 -1.48 7.22
CA LYS A 88 -12.71 -0.88 8.45
C LYS A 88 -13.86 -1.70 9.01
N GLY A 89 -14.77 -2.17 8.15
CA GLY A 89 -15.93 -2.98 8.49
C GLY A 89 -15.61 -4.45 8.78
N ALA A 90 -14.45 -4.96 8.34
CA ALA A 90 -13.99 -6.29 8.72
C ALA A 90 -13.93 -6.40 10.26
N GLY A 91 -14.43 -7.47 10.85
CA GLY A 91 -14.47 -7.64 12.31
C GLY A 91 -13.06 -7.71 12.96
N GLN A 92 -12.99 -8.30 14.15
CA GLN A 92 -11.71 -8.42 14.86
C GLN A 92 -10.68 -9.25 14.09
N THR A 93 -11.10 -10.34 13.47
CA THR A 93 -10.26 -11.17 12.60
C THR A 93 -10.57 -10.86 11.14
N VAL A 94 -9.52 -10.60 10.37
CA VAL A 94 -9.58 -10.20 8.96
C VAL A 94 -8.75 -11.16 8.12
N THR A 95 -9.39 -11.79 7.15
CA THR A 95 -8.74 -12.64 6.16
C THR A 95 -8.49 -11.83 4.90
N ILE A 96 -7.22 -11.69 4.52
CA ILE A 96 -6.77 -10.88 3.38
C ILE A 96 -6.15 -11.83 2.36
N VAL A 97 -6.57 -11.75 1.11
CA VAL A 97 -5.84 -12.39 0.02
C VAL A 97 -4.98 -11.33 -0.66
N ALA A 98 -3.67 -11.54 -0.70
CA ALA A 98 -2.70 -10.59 -1.21
C ALA A 98 -1.71 -11.23 -2.19
N GLN A 99 -1.13 -10.42 -3.06
CA GLN A 99 -0.09 -10.84 -3.99
C GLN A 99 0.99 -9.77 -4.11
N TYR A 100 2.26 -10.17 -4.03
CA TYR A 100 3.36 -9.21 -4.12
C TYR A 100 3.59 -8.79 -5.58
N LYS A 101 3.33 -7.52 -5.89
CA LYS A 101 3.44 -6.93 -7.23
C LYS A 101 4.21 -5.59 -7.23
N PRO A 102 5.51 -5.61 -6.90
CA PRO A 102 6.33 -4.41 -6.86
C PRO A 102 6.42 -3.64 -8.18
N GLU A 103 6.35 -4.28 -9.35
CA GLU A 103 6.42 -3.56 -10.63
C GLU A 103 5.19 -2.66 -10.83
N ASP A 104 4.00 -3.20 -10.59
CA ASP A 104 2.74 -2.45 -10.68
C ASP A 104 2.72 -1.31 -9.65
N TYR A 105 3.15 -1.60 -8.42
CA TYR A 105 3.26 -0.60 -7.36
C TYR A 105 4.29 0.50 -7.69
N ASN A 106 5.46 0.15 -8.21
CA ASN A 106 6.50 1.12 -8.57
C ASN A 106 6.06 2.01 -9.74
N ARG A 107 5.32 1.44 -10.71
CA ARG A 107 4.73 2.21 -11.82
C ARG A 107 3.72 3.24 -11.30
N PHE A 108 2.90 2.84 -10.34
CA PHE A 108 1.99 3.75 -9.64
C PHE A 108 2.75 4.88 -8.95
N GLU A 109 3.78 4.56 -8.16
CA GLU A 109 4.57 5.58 -7.46
C GLU A 109 5.26 6.56 -8.42
N ALA A 110 5.79 6.07 -9.54
CA ALA A 110 6.38 6.91 -10.56
C ALA A 110 5.37 7.89 -11.16
N LYS A 111 4.16 7.43 -11.52
CA LYS A 111 3.06 8.28 -12.02
C LYS A 111 2.72 9.38 -11.01
N ILE A 112 2.54 9.02 -9.74
CA ILE A 112 2.21 9.99 -8.68
C ILE A 112 3.35 11.00 -8.47
N HIS A 113 4.60 10.55 -8.51
CA HIS A 113 5.77 11.41 -8.38
C HIS A 113 5.84 12.44 -9.53
N ASP A 114 5.65 12.00 -10.77
CA ASP A 114 5.71 12.85 -11.95
C ASP A 114 4.59 13.90 -11.95
N LEU A 115 3.37 13.52 -11.56
CA LEU A 115 2.25 14.45 -11.40
C LEU A 115 2.54 15.53 -10.34
N LYS A 116 3.10 15.14 -9.19
CA LYS A 116 3.47 16.11 -8.13
C LYS A 116 4.51 17.11 -8.61
N GLN A 117 5.49 16.66 -9.41
CA GLN A 117 6.51 17.56 -9.97
C GLN A 117 5.90 18.56 -10.95
N GLN A 118 4.99 18.12 -11.82
CA GLN A 118 4.31 19.01 -12.78
C GLN A 118 3.48 20.09 -12.08
N MET A 119 2.72 19.73 -11.05
CA MET A 119 1.92 20.70 -10.28
C MET A 119 2.79 21.71 -9.52
N THR A 120 3.90 21.25 -8.91
CA THR A 120 4.82 22.13 -8.16
C THR A 120 5.49 23.16 -9.07
N GLN A 121 5.78 22.78 -10.32
CA GLN A 121 6.34 23.69 -11.32
C GLN A 121 5.34 24.77 -11.75
N GLN A 122 4.06 24.42 -11.92
CA GLN A 122 3.01 25.38 -12.34
C GLN A 122 2.64 26.43 -11.28
N ILE A 123 2.69 26.07 -9.99
CA ILE A 123 2.43 27.02 -8.90
C ILE A 123 3.57 28.05 -8.82
N SER A 124 4.81 27.62 -9.05
CA SER A 124 6.00 28.48 -9.02
C SER A 124 6.03 29.49 -10.18
N THR A 125 5.57 29.10 -11.38
CA THR A 125 5.48 30.02 -12.54
C THR A 125 4.36 31.05 -12.41
N SER A 126 3.27 30.71 -11.71
CA SER A 126 2.09 31.59 -11.59
C SER A 126 2.27 32.69 -10.53
N THR A 127 3.10 32.47 -9.49
CA THR A 127 3.39 33.49 -8.46
C THR A 127 4.56 34.41 -8.82
N GLY A 128 5.44 34.02 -9.75
CA GLY A 128 6.61 34.80 -10.17
C GLY A 128 6.32 36.01 -11.08
N THR A 129 5.15 36.07 -11.73
CA THR A 129 4.83 37.12 -12.72
C THR A 129 4.23 38.39 -12.10
N LEU A 130 3.80 38.35 -10.83
CA LEU A 130 3.10 39.47 -10.17
C LEU A 130 4.02 40.48 -9.42
N LEU A 131 5.34 40.32 -9.44
CA LEU A 131 6.29 41.18 -8.70
C LEU A 131 7.24 42.02 -9.59
N ARG A 132 6.94 42.19 -10.88
CA ARG A 132 7.74 43.05 -11.79
C ARG A 132 6.89 44.12 -12.46
N THR A 133 6.32 45.03 -11.68
CA THR A 133 6.00 46.38 -12.19
C THR A 133 6.22 47.40 -11.06
N SER A 134 7.36 48.08 -11.10
CA SER A 134 7.63 49.36 -10.45
C SER A 134 8.69 50.08 -11.30
#